data_AF-A0A6G3XED7-F1
#
_entry.id   AF-A0A6G3XED7-F1
#
_cell.length_a   1.000
_cell.length_b   1.000
_cell.length_c   1.000
_cell.angle_alpha   90.00
_cell.angle_beta   90.00
_cell.angle_gamma   90.00
#
_symmetry.space_group_name_H-M   'P 1'
#
loop_
_entity.id
_entity.type
_entity.pdbx_description
1 polymer ?
#
loop_
_entity_poly.entity_id
_entity_poly.type
_entity_poly.pdbx_seq_one_letter_code
_entity_poly.pdbx_strand_id
1 'polypeptide(L)'
;PQQRDGRIAAIEDGLPESRWTEQQIGHPVIKAFNGTYAQDILDRGRPQGTPGRQALPVAGDDPRAKQAVRDLIDALGFDTVDSGGLDESW
;
A
#
# COMPACT_ATOMS: atom_id res chain seq x y z
N PRO A 1 -13.09 6.45 -4.58
CA PRO A 1 -14.33 5.86 -4.00
C PRO A 1 -15.64 6.42 -4.58
N GLN A 2 -15.82 7.75 -4.65
CA GLN A 2 -17.14 8.37 -4.95
C GLN A 2 -17.90 7.80 -6.16
N GLN A 3 -17.20 7.54 -7.27
CA GLN A 3 -17.81 7.03 -8.50
C GLN A 3 -18.23 5.55 -8.43
N ARG A 4 -17.55 4.74 -7.60
CA ARG A 4 -17.78 3.29 -7.48
C ARG A 4 -18.69 2.97 -6.29
N ASP A 5 -18.42 3.59 -5.15
CA ASP A 5 -18.97 3.25 -3.84
C ASP A 5 -19.99 4.30 -3.33
N GLY A 6 -20.17 5.39 -4.07
CA GLY A 6 -20.91 6.55 -3.61
C GLY A 6 -20.10 7.41 -2.63
N ARG A 7 -20.73 8.46 -2.10
CA ARG A 7 -20.10 9.39 -1.16
C ARG A 7 -19.93 8.73 0.21
N ILE A 8 -18.70 8.75 0.73
CA ILE A 8 -18.39 8.28 2.10
C ILE A 8 -17.90 9.48 2.90
N ALA A 9 -18.75 10.02 3.78
CA ALA A 9 -18.51 11.29 4.48
C ALA A 9 -17.12 11.36 5.14
N ALA A 10 -16.72 10.32 5.89
CA ALA A 10 -15.43 10.30 6.56
C ALA A 10 -14.23 10.47 5.61
N ILE A 11 -14.29 9.86 4.42
CA ILE A 11 -13.22 9.99 3.41
C ILE A 11 -13.24 11.40 2.80
N GLU A 12 -14.43 11.92 2.48
CA GLU A 12 -14.56 13.30 1.96
C GLU A 12 -14.08 14.37 2.96
N ASP A 13 -14.21 14.07 4.26
CA ASP A 13 -13.77 14.94 5.35
C ASP A 13 -12.27 14.79 5.68
N GLY A 14 -11.53 14.03 4.86
CA GLY A 14 -10.07 13.93 4.91
C GLY A 14 -9.51 12.69 5.61
N LEU A 15 -10.32 11.68 5.89
CA LEU A 15 -9.80 10.39 6.36
C LEU A 15 -9.18 9.60 5.19
N PRO A 16 -7.93 9.16 5.27
CA PRO A 16 -7.35 8.29 4.25
C PRO A 16 -8.17 7.01 4.05
N GLU A 17 -8.34 6.55 2.81
CA GLU A 17 -9.19 5.39 2.52
C GLU A 17 -8.69 4.09 3.17
N SER A 18 -7.37 3.97 3.34
CA SER A 18 -6.73 2.86 4.05
C SER A 18 -7.14 2.83 5.53
N ARG A 19 -7.14 3.99 6.20
CA ARG A 19 -7.63 4.10 7.59
C ARG A 19 -9.13 3.82 7.68
N TRP A 20 -9.92 4.37 6.76
CA TRP A 20 -11.35 4.06 6.70
C TRP A 20 -11.59 2.55 6.56
N THR A 21 -10.83 1.89 5.67
CA THR A 21 -10.91 0.44 5.44
C THR A 21 -10.58 -0.34 6.70
N GLU A 22 -9.48 0.01 7.39
CA GLU A 22 -9.09 -0.62 8.66
C GLU A 22 -10.21 -0.57 9.70
N GLN A 23 -10.87 0.58 9.84
CA GLN A 23 -11.99 0.76 10.75
C GLN A 23 -13.21 -0.10 10.37
N GLN A 24 -13.49 -0.28 9.07
CA GLN A 24 -14.60 -1.12 8.63
C GLN A 24 -14.36 -2.60 8.87
N ILE A 25 -13.13 -3.08 8.66
CA ILE A 25 -12.81 -4.50 8.77
C ILE A 25 -12.37 -4.92 10.18
N GLY A 26 -11.99 -3.96 11.03
CA GLY A 26 -11.56 -4.21 12.41
C GLY A 26 -10.25 -4.98 12.54
N HIS A 27 -9.36 -4.88 11.55
CA HIS A 27 -8.09 -5.62 11.48
C HIS A 27 -7.00 -4.75 10.85
N PRO A 28 -5.73 -4.84 11.29
CA PRO A 28 -4.63 -4.07 10.71
C PRO A 28 -4.58 -4.10 9.18
N VAL A 29 -4.42 -2.93 8.57
CA VAL A 29 -4.29 -2.74 7.11
C VAL A 29 -2.91 -2.20 6.76
N ILE A 30 -2.33 -2.71 5.66
CA ILE A 30 -1.11 -2.19 5.05
C ILE A 30 -1.45 -1.69 3.63
N LYS A 31 -1.13 -0.42 3.32
CA LYS A 31 -1.32 0.17 1.98
C LYS A 31 -0.05 -0.01 1.15
N ALA A 32 -0.20 -0.60 -0.03
CA ALA A 32 0.84 -0.74 -1.05
C ALA A 32 0.20 -0.82 -2.45
N PHE A 33 1.01 -0.70 -3.52
CA PHE A 33 0.62 -0.81 -4.93
C PHE A 33 -0.38 0.22 -5.47
N ASN A 34 -0.87 1.19 -4.68
CA ASN A 34 -1.88 2.15 -5.13
C ASN A 34 -1.42 3.04 -6.30
N GLY A 35 -0.12 3.30 -6.42
CA GLY A 35 0.48 4.04 -7.54
C GLY A 35 1.04 3.16 -8.66
N THR A 36 0.81 1.85 -8.64
CA THR A 36 1.39 0.90 -9.61
C THR A 36 0.32 0.41 -10.58
N TYR A 37 0.59 0.49 -11.88
CA TYR A 37 -0.31 -0.08 -12.89
C TYR A 37 -0.32 -1.61 -12.80
N ALA A 38 -1.48 -2.22 -13.04
CA ALA A 38 -1.63 -3.67 -12.98
C ALA A 38 -0.64 -4.40 -13.91
N GLN A 39 -0.38 -3.87 -15.11
CA GLN A 39 0.58 -4.44 -16.05
C GLN A 39 2.02 -4.38 -15.52
N ASP A 40 2.38 -3.32 -14.78
CA ASP A 40 3.72 -3.19 -14.20
C ASP A 40 3.97 -4.25 -13.12
N ILE A 41 2.94 -4.65 -12.37
CA ILE A 41 3.07 -5.74 -11.38
C ILE A 41 3.49 -7.05 -12.06
N LEU A 42 3.03 -7.30 -13.29
CA LEU A 42 3.36 -8.50 -14.06
C LEU A 42 4.75 -8.41 -14.71
N ASP A 43 5.11 -7.24 -15.23
CA ASP A 43 6.25 -7.10 -16.15
C ASP A 43 7.52 -6.51 -15.51
N ARG A 44 7.39 -5.81 -14.38
CA ARG A 44 8.49 -5.03 -13.78
C ARG A 44 9.21 -5.72 -12.65
N GLY A 45 8.71 -6.85 -12.14
CA GLY A 45 9.40 -7.62 -11.10
C GLY A 45 10.80 -8.05 -11.56
N ARG A 46 11.82 -7.77 -10.76
CA ARG A 46 13.22 -8.17 -11.02
C ARG A 46 13.82 -8.86 -9.80
N PRO A 47 14.76 -9.80 -10.01
CA PRO A 47 15.49 -10.42 -8.90
C PRO A 47 16.16 -9.39 -7.98
N GLN A 48 16.25 -9.74 -6.70
CA GLN A 48 16.92 -8.91 -5.70
C GLN A 48 18.34 -8.55 -6.14
N GLY A 49 18.74 -7.29 -5.90
CA GLY A 49 20.05 -6.76 -6.29
C GLY A 49 20.14 -6.29 -7.75
N THR A 50 19.10 -6.45 -8.56
CA THR A 50 19.06 -5.86 -9.91
C THR A 50 19.04 -4.33 -9.81
N PRO A 51 20.01 -3.60 -10.42
CA PRO A 51 19.98 -2.14 -10.42
C PRO A 51 18.71 -1.59 -11.08
N GLY A 52 18.10 -0.59 -10.45
CA GLY A 52 16.89 0.04 -10.98
C GLY A 52 15.60 -0.74 -10.75
N ARG A 53 15.55 -1.63 -9.74
CA ARG A 53 14.28 -2.17 -9.23
C ARG A 53 13.35 -1.02 -8.83
N GLN A 54 12.07 -1.16 -9.18
CA GLN A 54 11.06 -0.19 -8.80
C GLN A 54 10.79 -0.32 -7.30
N ALA A 55 10.82 0.80 -6.59
CA ALA A 55 10.54 0.86 -5.16
C ALA A 55 9.09 1.29 -4.91
N LEU A 56 8.36 0.53 -4.10
CA LEU A 56 6.95 0.77 -3.78
C LEU A 56 6.80 1.35 -2.38
N PRO A 57 5.99 2.41 -2.19
CA PRO A 57 5.66 2.91 -0.85
C PRO A 57 4.81 1.88 -0.11
N VAL A 58 5.12 1.68 1.18
CA VAL A 58 4.38 0.79 2.08
C VAL A 58 4.07 1.55 3.37
N ALA A 59 2.78 1.73 3.65
CA ALA A 59 2.28 2.40 4.86
C ALA A 59 1.45 1.46 5.73
N GLY A 60 1.50 1.66 7.04
CA GLY A 60 0.75 0.85 8.02
C GLY A 60 1.25 1.07 9.45
N ASP A 61 0.38 0.83 10.42
CA ASP A 61 0.69 1.17 11.83
C ASP A 61 1.30 -0.01 12.60
N ASP A 62 0.99 -1.25 12.21
CA ASP A 62 1.59 -2.46 12.79
C ASP A 62 2.95 -2.75 12.12
N PRO A 63 4.08 -2.65 12.85
CA PRO A 63 5.40 -2.84 12.27
C PRO A 63 5.65 -4.27 11.77
N ARG A 64 5.05 -5.28 12.44
CA ARG A 64 5.22 -6.69 12.08
C ARG A 64 4.44 -7.03 10.81
N ALA A 65 3.20 -6.56 10.72
CA ALA A 65 2.39 -6.71 9.51
C ALA A 65 3.02 -5.96 8.33
N LYS A 66 3.52 -4.73 8.57
CA LYS A 66 4.23 -3.96 7.56
C LYS A 66 5.47 -4.71 7.05
N GLN A 67 6.28 -5.27 7.94
CA GLN A 67 7.46 -6.04 7.54
C GLN A 67 7.08 -7.26 6.69
N ALA A 68 6.06 -8.02 7.08
CA ALA A 68 5.60 -9.17 6.31
C ALA A 68 5.18 -8.80 4.87
N VAL A 69 4.48 -7.67 4.69
CA VAL A 69 4.12 -7.16 3.36
C VAL A 69 5.35 -6.69 2.59
N ARG A 70 6.32 -6.05 3.25
CA ARG A 70 7.57 -5.63 2.60
C ARG A 70 8.39 -6.81 2.09
N ASP A 71 8.47 -7.88 2.87
CA ASP A 71 9.16 -9.12 2.47
C ASP A 71 8.45 -9.79 1.28
N LEU A 72 7.11 -9.79 1.26
CA LEU A 72 6.34 -10.26 0.11
C LEU A 72 6.63 -9.43 -1.15
N ILE A 73 6.66 -8.10 -1.04
CA ILE A 73 6.95 -7.21 -2.18
C ILE A 73 8.37 -7.44 -2.72
N ASP A 74 9.35 -7.65 -1.83
CA ASP A 74 10.70 -8.03 -2.22
C ASP A 74 10.73 -9.36 -3.00
N ALA A 75 10.03 -10.38 -2.49
CA ALA A 75 9.90 -11.67 -3.17
C ALA A 75 9.19 -11.58 -4.53
N LEU A 76 8.28 -10.62 -4.71
CA LEU A 76 7.63 -10.31 -6.00
C LEU A 76 8.54 -9.54 -6.97
N GLY A 77 9.73 -9.13 -6.52
CA GLY A 77 10.73 -8.52 -7.38
C GLY A 77 10.76 -6.99 -7.36
N PHE A 78 10.19 -6.35 -6.32
CA PHE A 78 10.16 -4.90 -6.14
C PHE A 78 10.89 -4.49 -4.87
N ASP A 79 11.50 -3.31 -4.86
CA ASP A 79 12.00 -2.72 -3.62
C ASP A 79 10.84 -2.07 -2.84
N THR A 80 11.06 -1.75 -1.56
CA THR A 80 10.06 -1.06 -0.73
C THR A 80 10.64 0.18 -0.06
N VAL A 81 9.79 1.19 0.09
CA VAL A 81 10.06 2.39 0.90
C VAL A 81 9.00 2.44 1.99
N ASP A 82 9.41 2.52 3.25
CA ASP A 82 8.47 2.77 4.35
C ASP A 82 7.97 4.21 4.24
N SER A 83 6.66 4.37 4.07
CA SER A 83 6.01 5.67 3.94
C SER A 83 5.23 6.08 5.19
N GLY A 84 5.50 5.47 6.34
CA GLY A 84 4.90 5.86 7.62
C GLY A 84 3.61 5.11 7.96
N GLY A 85 2.75 5.74 8.77
CA GLY A 85 1.47 5.18 9.20
C GLY A 85 0.38 5.32 8.14
N LEU A 86 -0.82 4.82 8.44
CA LEU A 86 -1.96 4.97 7.52
C LEU A 86 -2.45 6.42 7.42
N ASP A 87 -2.20 7.25 8.43
CA ASP A 87 -2.64 8.66 8.45
C ASP A 87 -1.86 9.52 7.46
N GLU A 88 -0.62 9.12 7.15
CA GLU A 88 0.24 9.76 6.15
C GLU A 88 0.12 9.11 4.75
N SER A 89 -0.73 8.11 4.59
CA SER A 89 -0.72 7.21 3.43
C SER A 89 -1.54 7.69 2.22
N TRP A 90 -1.45 8.97 1.83
CA TRP A 90 -2.21 9.53 0.70
C TRP A 90 -1.80 8.90 -0.65
#